data_AF-A0A4D6MWE2-F1
#
_entry.id   AF-A0A4D6MWE2-F1
#
_cell.length_a   1.000
_cell.length_b   1.000
_cell.length_c   1.000
_cell.angle_alpha   90.00
_cell.angle_beta   90.00
_cell.angle_gamma   90.00
#
_symmetry.space_group_name_H-M   'P 1'
#
loop_
_entity.id
_entity.type
_entity.pdbx_description
1 polymer ?
#
loop_
_entity_poly.entity_id
_entity_poly.type
_entity_poly.pdbx_seq_one_letter_code
_entity_poly.pdbx_strand_id
1 'polypeptide(L)'
;MPVLVSGQRTCHASEIPFTFTICVSQNNLQDLIKGSDESQLDRSSFHYQCLSSHTLNRASIVSHFTSMAKTFKYIIVGGGVAAGYAAREFAKQGVKPGELAIISKEAVAPYERPALSKAYLFPESPARLPGFHVCVGSGGERLLPEWYTEKGIELILSTEIVKADLAAKSLISASGETFSYQTLIIATGSTVIRLTDFGVEGADAKNIFYLREIDDADKLYEAIKAKKNGKAVVVGGGYIGLELSAVLKLNNIDVTMVYPEPWCMPRLFTADIAEFYEGYYANKGVNIIKGTVAVGFTSNSDGEVKEVKLKDGRVLEADIVVVGVGGRPQTALFKGQVEEDKGGIKTDSFFKTNLSDVYAVGDVATFPLKLYGELRRVEHVDHSRKSAEQAVKAIKAAEDGKTVEEYDYLPYFYSRAFDLSWQFYGDNVGDTVLFGDNKPTSAKPKFGSYWIKDGKVVGAFLESGTPEENSAIAKVARVQPPVADIDQLAKEGLSFASKI
;
A
#
# COMPACT_ATOMS: atom_id res chain seq x y z
N MET A 1 25.98 -33.71 77.70
CA MET A 1 26.65 -33.23 76.48
C MET A 1 25.63 -32.38 75.74
N PRO A 2 25.66 -31.04 75.87
CA PRO A 2 24.49 -30.21 75.61
C PRO A 2 24.65 -29.44 74.28
N VAL A 3 23.68 -28.79 73.61
CA VAL A 3 22.52 -27.93 73.99
C VAL A 3 21.64 -27.86 72.70
N LEU A 4 20.31 -28.16 72.70
CA LEU A 4 19.13 -27.23 72.71
C LEU A 4 19.25 -26.04 71.69
N VAL A 5 18.25 -25.48 70.97
CA VAL A 5 16.77 -25.54 70.94
C VAL A 5 16.23 -24.63 69.79
N SER A 6 15.03 -24.97 69.24
CA SER A 6 13.96 -24.16 68.57
C SER A 6 14.28 -23.14 67.46
N GLY A 7 13.42 -22.83 66.47
CA GLY A 7 12.02 -23.19 66.18
C GLY A 7 11.43 -22.28 65.06
N GLN A 8 10.48 -22.85 64.29
CA GLN A 8 9.32 -22.28 63.54
C GLN A 8 9.47 -21.01 62.65
N ARG A 9 9.18 -21.10 61.32
CA ARG A 9 7.92 -20.75 60.58
C ARG A 9 7.51 -19.26 60.73
N THR A 10 7.13 -18.45 59.72
CA THR A 10 6.51 -18.62 58.39
C THR A 10 6.51 -17.27 57.64
N CYS A 11 6.16 -17.30 56.34
CA CYS A 11 6.10 -16.25 55.32
C CYS A 11 5.35 -14.93 55.65
N HIS A 12 5.80 -13.82 55.04
CA HIS A 12 4.92 -12.75 54.53
C HIS A 12 5.53 -12.01 53.32
N ALA A 13 4.63 -11.49 52.48
CA ALA A 13 4.81 -10.92 51.15
C ALA A 13 5.55 -9.57 51.13
N SER A 14 6.27 -9.30 50.05
CA SER A 14 6.93 -8.03 49.75
C SER A 14 6.19 -7.27 48.64
N GLU A 15 5.60 -6.12 48.98
CA GLU A 15 5.16 -5.09 48.03
C GLU A 15 6.30 -4.08 47.81
N ILE A 16 6.54 -3.69 46.55
CA ILE A 16 7.49 -2.65 46.14
C ILE A 16 6.67 -1.49 45.53
N PRO A 17 6.87 -0.22 45.93
CA PRO A 17 6.13 0.90 45.38
C PRO A 17 6.73 1.41 44.06
N PHE A 18 5.87 1.71 43.08
CA PHE A 18 6.20 2.45 41.86
C PHE A 18 6.13 3.96 42.12
N THR A 19 7.20 4.68 41.79
CA THR A 19 7.26 6.15 41.78
C THR A 19 6.94 6.66 40.37
N PHE A 20 5.92 7.51 40.22
CA PHE A 20 5.66 8.27 38.99
C PHE A 20 6.30 9.67 39.11
N THR A 21 7.18 10.01 38.16
CA THR A 21 7.70 11.36 37.97
C THR A 21 6.84 12.09 36.95
N ILE A 22 6.20 13.20 37.35
CA ILE A 22 5.50 14.12 36.45
C ILE A 22 6.48 15.24 36.09
N CYS A 23 6.90 15.31 34.82
CA CYS A 23 7.57 16.49 34.25
C CYS A 23 6.51 17.54 33.91
N VAL A 24 6.52 18.67 34.62
CA VAL A 24 5.80 19.89 34.22
C VAL A 24 6.79 20.78 33.46
N SER A 25 6.49 21.06 32.19
CA SER A 25 7.26 22.03 31.40
C SER A 25 6.90 23.46 31.82
N GLN A 26 7.86 24.21 32.34
CA GLN A 26 7.79 25.66 32.41
C GLN A 26 8.51 26.24 31.19
N ASN A 27 7.80 26.98 30.35
CA ASN A 27 8.40 28.01 29.52
C ASN A 27 7.38 29.12 29.27
N ASN A 28 7.88 30.36 29.36
CA ASN A 28 7.23 31.66 29.17
C ASN A 28 6.49 32.24 30.38
N LEU A 29 7.21 33.01 31.20
CA LEU A 29 7.04 34.47 31.26
C LEU A 29 8.23 35.07 32.03
N GLN A 30 9.15 35.72 31.31
CA GLN A 30 10.04 36.71 31.90
C GLN A 30 9.29 38.03 31.89
N ASP A 31 8.82 38.48 33.06
CA ASP A 31 8.42 39.85 33.27
C ASP A 31 9.27 40.47 34.37
N LEU A 32 9.80 41.64 34.02
CA LEU A 32 9.93 42.86 34.84
C LEU A 32 10.46 42.77 36.29
N ILE A 33 11.52 43.58 36.48
CA ILE A 33 11.83 44.42 37.64
C ILE A 33 12.42 43.70 38.86
N LYS A 34 13.75 43.82 38.96
CA LYS A 34 14.52 43.84 40.20
C LYS A 34 14.25 45.15 40.95
N GLY A 35 14.00 45.05 42.25
CA GLY A 35 14.10 46.14 43.21
C GLY A 35 13.79 45.63 44.62
N SER A 36 14.83 45.62 45.49
CA SER A 36 14.84 45.79 46.97
C SER A 36 13.59 45.37 47.77
N ASP A 37 13.66 44.67 48.89
CA ASP A 37 14.59 44.85 50.00
C ASP A 37 14.41 43.71 51.02
N GLU A 38 15.41 43.51 51.86
CA GLU A 38 15.42 42.55 52.97
C GLU A 38 14.37 42.87 54.05
N SER A 39 13.85 41.84 54.72
CA SER A 39 14.03 41.64 56.18
C SER A 39 12.83 41.04 56.93
N GLN A 40 13.20 40.18 57.89
CA GLN A 40 12.56 39.90 59.19
C GLN A 40 11.39 38.89 59.32
N LEU A 41 11.69 37.84 60.12
CA LEU A 41 10.90 37.31 61.27
C LEU A 41 9.56 36.59 60.96
N ASP A 42 9.12 35.53 61.64
CA ASP A 42 9.51 34.81 62.85
C ASP A 42 8.80 33.43 62.86
N ARG A 43 9.33 32.49 63.63
CA ARG A 43 8.72 31.19 63.96
C ARG A 43 7.81 31.36 65.18
N SER A 44 6.56 30.88 65.14
CA SER A 44 5.95 30.20 66.30
C SER A 44 4.58 29.57 65.99
N SER A 45 4.58 28.23 66.03
CA SER A 45 3.63 27.35 66.74
C SER A 45 2.17 27.78 66.94
N PHE A 46 1.24 26.98 66.39
CA PHE A 46 -0.01 26.63 67.05
C PHE A 46 -0.29 25.13 66.92
N HIS A 47 -0.78 24.54 68.02
CA HIS A 47 -1.01 23.13 68.27
C HIS A 47 -2.53 22.87 68.37
N TYR A 48 -2.93 21.60 68.15
CA TYR A 48 -4.28 21.00 68.26
C TYR A 48 -5.25 21.36 67.12
N GLN A 49 -6.00 20.43 66.52
CA GLN A 49 -6.81 19.40 67.15
C GLN A 49 -7.24 18.36 66.09
N CYS A 50 -7.15 17.07 66.42
CA CYS A 50 -7.68 15.98 65.61
C CYS A 50 -9.18 15.82 65.91
N LEU A 51 -10.03 16.01 64.91
CA LEU A 51 -11.47 15.69 64.98
C LEU A 51 -11.91 14.94 63.71
N SER A 52 -12.17 13.65 63.93
CA SER A 52 -13.18 12.78 63.32
C SER A 52 -13.65 13.03 61.86
N SER A 53 -13.26 12.09 61.01
CA SER A 53 -14.12 11.32 60.09
C SER A 53 -15.35 12.01 59.48
N HIS A 54 -15.17 12.57 58.27
CA HIS A 54 -16.21 12.57 57.24
C HIS A 54 -15.65 11.95 55.95
N THR A 55 -16.25 10.82 55.57
CA THR A 55 -16.10 10.15 54.29
C THR A 55 -16.52 11.09 53.16
N LEU A 56 -15.55 11.79 52.57
CA LEU A 56 -15.70 12.41 51.27
C LEU A 56 -15.53 11.33 50.20
N ASN A 57 -16.64 11.00 49.54
CA ASN A 57 -16.64 10.26 48.28
C ASN A 57 -15.61 10.89 47.35
N ARG A 58 -14.53 10.16 47.04
CA ARG A 58 -13.66 10.46 45.90
C ARG A 58 -14.48 10.18 44.64
N ALA A 59 -15.26 11.18 44.20
CA ALA A 59 -15.60 11.28 42.80
C ALA A 59 -14.28 11.47 42.07
N SER A 60 -13.83 10.41 41.39
CA SER A 60 -12.69 10.44 40.50
C SER A 60 -13.02 11.44 39.40
N ILE A 61 -12.50 12.66 39.50
CA ILE A 61 -12.49 13.60 38.38
C ILE A 61 -11.48 13.02 37.40
N VAL A 62 -11.94 12.09 36.56
CA VAL A 62 -11.26 11.75 35.33
C VAL A 62 -11.43 12.96 34.43
N SER A 63 -10.44 13.86 34.51
CA SER A 63 -10.23 14.89 33.50
C SER A 63 -10.09 14.18 32.16
N HIS A 64 -11.19 14.08 31.42
CA HIS A 64 -11.14 13.81 29.99
C HIS A 64 -10.50 15.07 29.40
N PHE A 65 -9.18 15.03 29.18
CA PHE A 65 -8.57 15.89 28.19
C PHE A 65 -9.18 15.49 26.84
N THR A 66 -10.34 16.06 26.52
CA THR A 66 -10.82 16.13 25.14
C THR A 66 -9.79 16.97 24.40
N SER A 67 -8.83 16.31 23.74
CA SER A 67 -7.98 17.00 22.77
C SER A 67 -8.90 17.68 21.77
N MET A 68 -8.79 19.00 21.61
CA MET A 68 -9.61 19.70 20.61
C MET A 68 -9.38 19.07 19.23
N ALA A 69 -10.46 18.77 18.52
CA ALA A 69 -10.38 18.14 17.21
C ALA A 69 -9.62 19.05 16.24
N LYS A 70 -8.61 18.51 15.54
CA LYS A 70 -7.97 19.22 14.43
C LYS A 70 -8.95 19.28 13.26
N THR A 71 -9.10 20.45 12.66
CA THR A 71 -10.10 20.69 11.62
C THR A 71 -9.42 21.14 10.35
N PHE A 72 -9.72 20.49 9.24
CA PHE A 72 -9.21 20.83 7.91
C PHE A 72 -10.35 21.01 6.93
N LYS A 73 -10.12 21.80 5.88
CA LYS A 73 -11.09 21.88 4.78
C LYS A 73 -11.11 20.54 4.01
N TYR A 74 -9.94 20.02 3.70
CA TYR A 74 -9.77 18.74 3.01
C TYR A 74 -8.93 17.80 3.86
N ILE A 75 -9.38 16.55 4.00
CA ILE A 75 -8.54 15.46 4.52
C ILE A 75 -8.39 14.40 3.44
N ILE A 76 -7.17 13.94 3.24
CA ILE A 76 -6.87 12.71 2.51
C ILE A 76 -6.52 11.64 3.56
N VAL A 77 -7.25 10.53 3.58
CA VAL A 77 -6.93 9.37 4.43
C VAL A 77 -6.19 8.33 3.60
N GLY A 78 -4.96 8.03 4.03
CA GLY A 78 -3.97 7.24 3.30
C GLY A 78 -2.83 8.13 2.81
N GLY A 79 -1.59 7.65 2.94
CA GLY A 79 -0.37 8.34 2.48
C GLY A 79 0.29 7.70 1.26
N GLY A 80 -0.48 6.98 0.43
CA GLY A 80 0.03 6.26 -0.74
C GLY A 80 0.16 7.12 -2.00
N VAL A 81 0.34 6.45 -3.15
CA VAL A 81 0.47 7.09 -4.48
C VAL A 81 -0.67 8.07 -4.76
N ALA A 82 -1.93 7.63 -4.61
CA ALA A 82 -3.08 8.49 -4.87
C ALA A 82 -3.07 9.76 -3.98
N ALA A 83 -2.68 9.64 -2.72
CA ALA A 83 -2.65 10.77 -1.79
C ALA A 83 -1.61 11.83 -2.20
N GLY A 84 -0.40 11.41 -2.56
CA GLY A 84 0.62 12.36 -2.99
C GLY A 84 0.32 13.01 -4.35
N TYR A 85 -0.30 12.28 -5.29
CA TYR A 85 -0.76 12.88 -6.54
C TYR A 85 -1.97 13.82 -6.35
N ALA A 86 -2.87 13.52 -5.40
CA ALA A 86 -3.93 14.44 -4.98
C ALA A 86 -3.35 15.71 -4.37
N ALA A 87 -2.34 15.61 -3.48
CA ALA A 87 -1.66 16.75 -2.90
C ALA A 87 -1.02 17.65 -3.96
N ARG A 88 -0.35 17.05 -4.94
CA ARG A 88 0.20 17.78 -6.10
C ARG A 88 -0.90 18.52 -6.86
N GLU A 89 -2.03 17.88 -7.13
CA GLU A 89 -3.14 18.52 -7.83
C GLU A 89 -3.76 19.64 -7.00
N PHE A 90 -3.92 19.46 -5.68
CA PHE A 90 -4.38 20.53 -4.79
C PHE A 90 -3.46 21.76 -4.84
N ALA A 91 -2.14 21.54 -4.84
CA ALA A 91 -1.17 22.62 -5.00
C ALA A 91 -1.32 23.34 -6.36
N LYS A 92 -1.54 22.61 -7.46
CA LYS A 92 -1.82 23.20 -8.78
C LYS A 92 -3.13 23.99 -8.80
N GLN A 93 -4.13 23.53 -8.06
CA GLN A 93 -5.44 24.19 -7.93
C GLN A 93 -5.46 25.31 -6.89
N GLY A 94 -4.30 25.67 -6.31
CA GLY A 94 -4.16 26.81 -5.41
C GLY A 94 -4.72 26.59 -4.00
N VAL A 95 -4.57 25.38 -3.44
CA VAL A 95 -4.86 25.12 -2.02
C VAL A 95 -4.10 26.10 -1.12
N LYS A 96 -4.77 26.61 -0.08
CA LYS A 96 -4.16 27.55 0.86
C LYS A 96 -3.50 26.82 2.03
N PRO A 97 -2.47 27.41 2.67
CA PRO A 97 -1.89 26.87 3.89
C PRO A 97 -2.95 26.59 4.95
N GLY A 98 -2.90 25.41 5.57
CA GLY A 98 -3.84 24.94 6.60
C GLY A 98 -5.15 24.34 6.08
N GLU A 99 -5.42 24.37 4.76
CA GLU A 99 -6.66 23.79 4.23
C GLU A 99 -6.61 22.26 4.10
N LEU A 100 -5.43 21.68 3.82
CA LEU A 100 -5.28 20.27 3.49
C LEU A 100 -4.42 19.53 4.53
N ALA A 101 -4.91 18.38 4.97
CA ALA A 101 -4.13 17.39 5.69
C ALA A 101 -4.10 16.04 4.96
N ILE A 102 -2.99 15.32 5.08
CA ILE A 102 -2.84 13.93 4.66
C ILE A 102 -2.54 13.10 5.90
N ILE A 103 -3.40 12.14 6.21
CA ILE A 103 -3.23 11.26 7.36
C ILE A 103 -2.76 9.89 6.87
N SER A 104 -1.58 9.47 7.33
CA SER A 104 -0.94 8.22 6.91
C SER A 104 -0.53 7.40 8.12
N LYS A 105 -0.80 6.09 8.07
CA LYS A 105 -0.22 5.13 9.02
C LYS A 105 1.28 4.90 8.78
N GLU A 106 1.77 5.12 7.55
CA GLU A 106 3.18 4.96 7.22
C GLU A 106 3.99 6.11 7.82
N ALA A 107 5.24 5.85 8.21
CA ALA A 107 6.12 6.82 8.86
C ALA A 107 6.83 7.79 7.89
N VAL A 108 6.50 7.72 6.60
CA VAL A 108 7.17 8.47 5.52
C VAL A 108 6.15 9.15 4.60
N ALA A 109 6.60 10.20 3.90
CA ALA A 109 5.80 10.88 2.89
C ALA A 109 5.45 9.94 1.70
N PRO A 110 4.39 10.25 0.92
CA PRO A 110 3.98 9.46 -0.22
C PRO A 110 5.10 9.10 -1.20
N TYR A 111 5.13 7.86 -1.67
CA TYR A 111 6.17 7.35 -2.56
C TYR A 111 5.64 6.46 -3.68
N GLU A 112 6.48 6.24 -4.70
CA GLU A 112 6.17 5.39 -5.84
C GLU A 112 6.26 3.91 -5.45
N ARG A 113 5.16 3.37 -4.90
CA ARG A 113 5.03 1.99 -4.40
C ARG A 113 5.56 0.89 -5.35
N PRO A 114 5.45 0.98 -6.70
CA PRO A 114 6.02 -0.04 -7.58
C PRO A 114 7.53 -0.26 -7.49
N ALA A 115 8.28 0.64 -6.82
CA ALA A 115 9.71 0.47 -6.58
C ALA A 115 10.03 -0.64 -5.57
N LEU A 116 9.11 -0.95 -4.64
CA LEU A 116 9.34 -1.85 -3.51
C LEU A 116 9.62 -3.30 -3.91
N SER A 117 8.99 -3.80 -4.98
CA SER A 117 9.22 -5.14 -5.53
C SER A 117 10.29 -5.18 -6.62
N LYS A 118 10.93 -4.04 -6.92
CA LYS A 118 11.91 -3.86 -8.00
C LYS A 118 13.24 -3.34 -7.43
N ALA A 119 13.57 -2.11 -7.77
CA ALA A 119 14.87 -1.51 -7.45
C ALA A 119 15.15 -1.41 -5.95
N TYR A 120 14.12 -1.41 -5.08
CA TYR A 120 14.33 -1.40 -3.63
C TYR A 120 15.07 -2.65 -3.14
N LEU A 121 14.90 -3.77 -3.84
CA LEU A 121 15.44 -5.08 -3.47
C LEU A 121 16.64 -5.47 -4.34
N PHE A 122 17.16 -4.59 -5.20
CA PHE A 122 18.34 -4.91 -5.99
C PHE A 122 19.57 -5.16 -5.09
N PRO A 123 20.44 -6.13 -5.46
CA PRO A 123 21.65 -6.43 -4.69
C PRO A 123 22.64 -5.27 -4.68
N GLU A 124 22.65 -4.47 -5.75
CA GLU A 124 23.54 -3.33 -5.93
C GLU A 124 22.73 -2.06 -6.16
N SER A 125 23.18 -0.96 -5.55
CA SER A 125 22.54 0.37 -5.66
C SER A 125 21.01 0.34 -5.47
N PRO A 126 20.50 -0.28 -4.38
CA PRO A 126 19.06 -0.39 -4.21
C PRO A 126 18.43 0.99 -4.03
N ALA A 127 17.23 1.17 -4.60
CA ALA A 127 16.49 2.42 -4.48
C ALA A 127 16.11 2.66 -3.01
N ARG A 128 16.34 3.87 -2.49
CA ARG A 128 15.98 4.27 -1.13
C ARG A 128 15.25 5.61 -1.14
N LEU A 129 14.41 5.83 -0.14
CA LEU A 129 13.88 7.16 0.12
C LEU A 129 15.03 8.09 0.54
N PRO A 130 15.02 9.36 0.15
CA PRO A 130 13.91 10.07 -0.51
C PRO A 130 13.83 9.91 -2.04
N GLY A 131 14.70 9.11 -2.66
CA GLY A 131 14.91 9.06 -4.12
C GLY A 131 13.66 8.79 -4.97
N PHE A 132 12.70 8.02 -4.44
CA PHE A 132 11.47 7.63 -5.14
C PHE A 132 10.17 8.11 -4.45
N HIS A 133 10.23 9.18 -3.66
CA HIS A 133 9.00 9.91 -3.32
C HIS A 133 8.26 10.32 -4.60
N VAL A 134 6.93 10.32 -4.54
CA VAL A 134 6.13 10.78 -5.70
C VAL A 134 6.55 12.20 -6.06
N CYS A 135 6.50 12.63 -7.31
CA CYS A 135 5.87 12.02 -8.48
C CYS A 135 6.89 11.56 -9.53
N VAL A 136 8.12 11.22 -9.11
CA VAL A 136 9.22 10.88 -10.04
C VAL A 136 8.90 9.67 -10.91
N GLY A 137 8.01 8.78 -10.45
CA GLY A 137 7.59 7.59 -11.18
C GLY A 137 6.69 7.88 -12.39
N SER A 138 6.25 9.13 -12.56
CA SER A 138 5.60 9.62 -13.79
C SER A 138 6.42 10.73 -14.47
N GLY A 139 7.70 10.90 -14.11
CA GLY A 139 8.54 12.01 -14.59
C GLY A 139 8.20 13.38 -13.99
N GLY A 140 7.41 13.43 -12.91
CA GLY A 140 7.10 14.67 -12.20
C GLY A 140 8.17 15.08 -11.18
N GLU A 141 7.95 16.25 -10.56
CA GLU A 141 8.75 16.71 -9.43
C GLU A 141 8.68 15.74 -8.23
N ARG A 142 9.72 15.73 -7.39
CA ARG A 142 9.75 14.96 -6.14
C ARG A 142 9.18 15.79 -5.00
N LEU A 143 8.17 15.26 -4.32
CA LEU A 143 7.50 15.87 -3.18
C LEU A 143 8.13 15.37 -1.88
N LEU A 144 9.19 16.06 -1.43
CA LEU A 144 9.81 15.78 -0.13
C LEU A 144 8.92 16.28 1.03
N PRO A 145 9.11 15.82 2.28
CA PRO A 145 8.37 16.35 3.43
C PRO A 145 8.37 17.88 3.54
N GLU A 146 9.47 18.53 3.15
CA GLU A 146 9.62 19.99 3.15
C GLU A 146 8.67 20.66 2.15
N TRP A 147 8.42 20.04 1.00
CA TRP A 147 7.47 20.56 0.00
C TRP A 147 6.05 20.69 0.59
N TYR A 148 5.61 19.72 1.40
CA TYR A 148 4.29 19.78 2.05
C TYR A 148 4.26 20.94 3.05
N THR A 149 5.30 21.09 3.86
CA THR A 149 5.43 22.15 4.84
C THR A 149 5.43 23.55 4.19
N GLU A 150 6.20 23.73 3.11
CA GLU A 150 6.27 24.97 2.34
C GLU A 150 4.91 25.37 1.72
N LYS A 151 4.09 24.39 1.35
CA LYS A 151 2.72 24.62 0.85
C LYS A 151 1.69 24.78 1.97
N GLY A 152 2.09 24.61 3.23
CA GLY A 152 1.19 24.56 4.38
C GLY A 152 0.20 23.40 4.32
N ILE A 153 0.61 22.28 3.73
CA ILE A 153 -0.11 21.01 3.74
C ILE A 153 0.37 20.21 4.94
N GLU A 154 -0.54 19.82 5.83
CA GLU A 154 -0.16 19.07 7.03
C GLU A 154 -0.02 17.58 6.72
N LEU A 155 1.21 17.07 6.82
CA LEU A 155 1.51 15.66 6.63
C LEU A 155 1.55 14.96 7.99
N ILE A 156 0.46 14.26 8.34
CA ILE A 156 0.24 13.60 9.63
C ILE A 156 0.61 12.12 9.49
N LEU A 157 1.87 11.79 9.76
CA LEU A 157 2.46 10.46 9.60
C LEU A 157 2.28 9.59 10.85
N SER A 158 2.58 8.28 10.72
CA SER A 158 2.50 7.30 11.81
C SER A 158 1.16 7.32 12.57
N THR A 159 0.08 7.67 11.87
CA THR A 159 -1.25 7.88 12.43
C THR A 159 -2.26 7.02 11.68
N GLU A 160 -2.63 5.89 12.30
CA GLU A 160 -3.67 5.00 11.79
C GLU A 160 -5.06 5.51 12.21
N ILE A 161 -5.94 5.74 11.23
CA ILE A 161 -7.37 5.97 11.50
C ILE A 161 -8.05 4.63 11.75
N VAL A 162 -8.68 4.50 12.92
CA VAL A 162 -9.35 3.26 13.36
C VAL A 162 -10.87 3.38 13.38
N LYS A 163 -11.40 4.60 13.31
CA LYS A 163 -12.84 4.87 13.19
C LYS A 163 -13.10 6.07 12.29
N ALA A 164 -14.09 5.95 11.42
CA ALA A 164 -14.62 7.04 10.61
C ALA A 164 -16.13 7.14 10.82
N ASP A 165 -16.62 8.33 11.11
CA ASP A 165 -18.03 8.69 11.13
C ASP A 165 -18.27 9.75 10.06
N LEU A 166 -18.79 9.32 8.92
CA LEU A 166 -18.96 10.18 7.75
C LEU A 166 -20.12 11.17 7.92
N ALA A 167 -21.11 10.85 8.75
CA ALA A 167 -22.23 11.74 9.05
C ALA A 167 -21.77 12.88 9.97
N ALA A 168 -20.96 12.58 10.98
CA ALA A 168 -20.34 13.57 11.86
C ALA A 168 -19.09 14.23 11.25
N LYS A 169 -18.66 13.80 10.05
CA LYS A 169 -17.43 14.21 9.37
C LYS A 169 -16.19 14.13 10.28
N SER A 170 -16.06 13.02 11.00
CA SER A 170 -15.07 12.81 12.04
C SER A 170 -14.27 11.53 11.82
N LEU A 171 -12.95 11.63 11.99
CA LEU A 171 -12.00 10.52 11.96
C LEU A 171 -11.31 10.43 13.31
N ILE A 172 -11.12 9.22 13.82
CA ILE A 172 -10.44 8.98 15.09
C ILE A 172 -9.24 8.07 14.86
N SER A 173 -8.06 8.50 15.31
CA SER A 173 -6.84 7.71 15.24
C SER A 173 -6.78 6.63 16.32
N ALA A 174 -5.86 5.68 16.17
CA ALA A 174 -5.54 4.69 17.19
C ALA A 174 -5.11 5.31 18.53
N SER A 175 -4.55 6.52 18.52
CA SER A 175 -4.17 7.27 19.74
C SER A 175 -5.33 8.03 20.38
N GLY A 176 -6.52 8.01 19.76
CA GLY A 176 -7.70 8.75 20.23
C GLY A 176 -7.79 10.20 19.75
N GLU A 177 -6.84 10.66 18.93
CA GLU A 177 -6.90 11.98 18.32
C GLU A 177 -8.06 12.05 17.31
N THR A 178 -8.79 13.17 17.34
CA THR A 178 -9.95 13.38 16.47
C THR A 178 -9.63 14.43 15.40
N PHE A 179 -9.97 14.11 14.16
CA PHE A 179 -9.85 14.98 13.00
C PHE A 179 -11.22 15.21 12.38
N SER A 180 -11.54 16.46 12.03
CA SER A 180 -12.77 16.80 11.33
C SER A 180 -12.48 17.45 9.98
N TYR A 181 -13.38 17.25 9.03
CA TYR A 181 -13.20 17.70 7.65
C TYR A 181 -14.46 18.35 7.07
N GLN A 182 -14.28 19.18 6.04
CA GLN A 182 -15.40 19.55 5.16
C GLN A 182 -15.56 18.54 4.02
N THR A 183 -14.44 18.18 3.39
CA THR A 183 -14.35 17.18 2.30
C THR A 183 -13.31 16.11 2.62
N LEU A 184 -13.65 14.84 2.37
CA LEU A 184 -12.79 13.68 2.58
C LEU A 184 -12.43 13.00 1.25
N ILE A 185 -11.16 12.68 1.06
CA ILE A 185 -10.69 11.77 0.01
C ILE A 185 -10.18 10.48 0.66
N ILE A 186 -10.84 9.37 0.36
CA ILE A 186 -10.45 8.03 0.79
C ILE A 186 -9.43 7.48 -0.22
N ALA A 187 -8.17 7.38 0.22
CA ALA A 187 -7.03 6.91 -0.56
C ALA A 187 -6.29 5.78 0.19
N THR A 188 -7.03 4.93 0.90
CA THR A 188 -6.52 3.87 1.80
C THR A 188 -5.89 2.69 1.06
N GLY A 189 -6.11 2.56 -0.25
CA GLY A 189 -5.52 1.52 -1.08
C GLY A 189 -5.97 0.10 -0.68
N SER A 190 -5.07 -0.87 -0.86
CA SER A 190 -5.30 -2.28 -0.54
C SER A 190 -4.41 -2.79 0.57
N THR A 191 -4.91 -3.78 1.32
CA THR A 191 -4.13 -4.64 2.23
C THR A 191 -3.87 -6.00 1.59
N VAL A 192 -2.80 -6.68 2.00
CA VAL A 192 -2.47 -8.02 1.48
C VAL A 192 -3.42 -9.08 2.03
N ILE A 193 -3.75 -10.06 1.20
CA ILE A 193 -4.36 -11.31 1.66
C ILE A 193 -3.29 -12.13 2.36
N ARG A 194 -3.57 -12.61 3.58
CA ARG A 194 -2.63 -13.41 4.37
C ARG A 194 -2.95 -14.90 4.29
N LEU A 195 -1.93 -15.75 4.35
CA LEU A 195 -2.10 -17.21 4.43
C LEU A 195 -2.85 -17.65 5.70
N THR A 196 -2.74 -16.87 6.78
CA THR A 196 -3.53 -17.05 8.01
C THR A 196 -5.03 -16.89 7.76
N ASP A 197 -5.45 -16.09 6.79
CA ASP A 197 -6.87 -15.92 6.44
C ASP A 197 -7.48 -17.21 5.86
N PHE A 198 -6.63 -18.10 5.35
CA PHE A 198 -7.01 -19.41 4.82
C PHE A 198 -6.80 -20.55 5.83
N GLY A 199 -6.37 -20.25 7.06
CA GLY A 199 -6.10 -21.25 8.10
C GLY A 199 -4.94 -22.20 7.76
N VAL A 200 -3.97 -21.76 6.96
CA VAL A 200 -2.79 -22.56 6.61
C VAL A 200 -1.91 -22.75 7.85
N GLU A 201 -1.63 -24.00 8.19
CA GLU A 201 -0.85 -24.35 9.40
C GLU A 201 0.58 -23.76 9.34
N GLY A 202 1.05 -23.16 10.43
CA GLY A 202 2.40 -22.58 10.52
C GLY A 202 2.63 -21.31 9.70
N ALA A 203 1.58 -20.70 9.13
CA ALA A 203 1.68 -19.49 8.32
C ALA A 203 2.12 -18.23 9.10
N ASP A 204 2.21 -18.31 10.43
CA ASP A 204 2.69 -17.29 11.36
C ASP A 204 4.19 -17.45 11.71
N ALA A 205 4.88 -18.44 11.13
CA ALA A 205 6.32 -18.61 11.31
C ALA A 205 7.12 -17.37 10.90
N LYS A 206 8.26 -17.14 11.57
CA LYS A 206 9.21 -16.10 11.15
C LYS A 206 9.75 -16.40 9.77
N ASN A 207 10.21 -15.36 9.08
CA ASN A 207 10.69 -15.40 7.70
C ASN A 207 9.63 -15.77 6.65
N ILE A 208 8.34 -15.72 7.01
CA ILE A 208 7.23 -15.63 6.06
C ILE A 208 6.86 -14.15 5.89
N PHE A 209 7.18 -13.59 4.73
CA PHE A 209 7.03 -12.17 4.42
C PHE A 209 5.87 -11.92 3.45
N TYR A 210 5.33 -10.72 3.57
CA TYR A 210 4.46 -10.09 2.59
C TYR A 210 5.18 -8.82 2.10
N LEU A 211 4.74 -8.23 1.00
CA LEU A 211 5.33 -6.99 0.49
C LEU A 211 4.22 -6.03 0.03
N ARG A 212 3.96 -4.97 0.79
CA ARG A 212 3.03 -3.91 0.41
C ARG A 212 3.56 -2.52 0.71
N GLU A 213 4.11 -2.34 1.90
CA GLU A 213 4.61 -1.04 2.41
C GLU A 213 6.12 -1.07 2.59
N ILE A 214 6.73 0.10 2.77
CA ILE A 214 8.20 0.22 2.82
C ILE A 214 8.80 -0.56 4.00
N ASP A 215 8.10 -0.61 5.14
CA ASP A 215 8.51 -1.40 6.30
C ASP A 215 8.55 -2.92 6.00
N ASP A 216 7.67 -3.40 5.13
CA ASP A 216 7.71 -4.78 4.65
C ASP A 216 8.95 -5.00 3.76
N ALA A 217 9.23 -4.03 2.90
CA ALA A 217 10.36 -4.05 1.98
C ALA A 217 11.70 -4.04 2.73
N ASP A 218 11.81 -3.27 3.81
CA ASP A 218 12.99 -3.25 4.70
C ASP A 218 13.21 -4.60 5.38
N LYS A 219 12.15 -5.18 5.96
CA LYS A 219 12.22 -6.51 6.59
C LYS A 219 12.66 -7.58 5.59
N LEU A 220 12.07 -7.56 4.39
CA LEU A 220 12.43 -8.51 3.33
C LEU A 220 13.87 -8.29 2.84
N TYR A 221 14.31 -7.04 2.67
CA TYR A 221 15.67 -6.71 2.25
C TYR A 221 16.71 -7.23 3.26
N GLU A 222 16.48 -7.03 4.56
CA GLU A 222 17.39 -7.54 5.58
C GLU A 222 17.38 -9.08 5.67
N ALA A 223 16.22 -9.72 5.47
CA ALA A 223 16.14 -11.17 5.38
C ALA A 223 16.93 -11.74 4.19
N ILE A 224 16.80 -11.10 3.01
CA ILE A 224 17.57 -11.45 1.80
C ILE A 224 19.07 -11.39 2.07
N LYS A 225 19.54 -10.33 2.75
CA LYS A 225 20.96 -10.19 3.14
C LYS A 225 21.39 -11.28 4.12
N ALA A 226 20.57 -11.58 5.12
CA ALA A 226 20.89 -12.55 6.16
C ALA A 226 20.91 -14.00 5.64
N LYS A 227 20.06 -14.34 4.67
CA LYS A 227 19.94 -15.68 4.08
C LYS A 227 20.52 -15.75 2.66
N LYS A 228 21.60 -15.00 2.42
CA LYS A 228 22.30 -15.00 1.11
C LYS A 228 22.69 -16.42 0.71
N ASN A 229 22.47 -16.78 -0.55
CA ASN A 229 22.66 -18.14 -1.09
C ASN A 229 21.74 -19.22 -0.47
N GLY A 230 20.74 -18.81 0.31
CA GLY A 230 19.72 -19.72 0.85
C GLY A 230 18.63 -20.04 -0.17
N LYS A 231 17.53 -20.61 0.32
CA LYS A 231 16.36 -21.02 -0.46
C LYS A 231 15.17 -20.13 -0.16
N ALA A 232 14.49 -19.66 -1.21
CA ALA A 232 13.24 -18.94 -1.09
C ALA A 232 12.09 -19.65 -1.82
N VAL A 233 10.93 -19.69 -1.16
CA VAL A 233 9.67 -20.09 -1.80
C VAL A 233 8.78 -18.86 -1.96
N VAL A 234 8.41 -18.56 -3.19
CA VAL A 234 7.45 -17.50 -3.51
C VAL A 234 6.08 -18.12 -3.70
N VAL A 235 5.10 -17.71 -2.88
CA VAL A 235 3.72 -18.22 -2.94
C VAL A 235 2.85 -17.19 -3.66
N GLY A 236 2.44 -17.50 -4.89
CA GLY A 236 1.61 -16.66 -5.75
C GLY A 236 2.22 -16.43 -7.13
N GLY A 237 1.40 -16.56 -8.17
CA GLY A 237 1.82 -16.47 -9.58
C GLY A 237 1.44 -15.17 -10.28
N GLY A 238 1.00 -14.14 -9.53
CA GLY A 238 0.71 -12.81 -10.09
C GLY A 238 1.98 -11.98 -10.33
N TYR A 239 1.82 -10.73 -10.76
CA TYR A 239 2.97 -9.86 -11.09
C TYR A 239 3.91 -9.64 -9.89
N ILE A 240 3.37 -9.55 -8.67
CA ILE A 240 4.19 -9.48 -7.45
C ILE A 240 5.04 -10.74 -7.27
N GLY A 241 4.47 -11.92 -7.50
CA GLY A 241 5.20 -13.19 -7.43
C GLY A 241 6.30 -13.28 -8.48
N LEU A 242 6.02 -12.83 -9.70
CA LEU A 242 7.01 -12.74 -10.78
C LEU A 242 8.14 -11.76 -10.45
N GLU A 243 7.83 -10.54 -10.03
CA GLU A 243 8.84 -9.53 -9.68
C GLU A 243 9.72 -9.99 -8.51
N LEU A 244 9.11 -10.54 -7.46
CA LEU A 244 9.81 -11.05 -6.29
C LEU A 244 10.71 -12.25 -6.62
N SER A 245 10.22 -13.19 -7.42
CA SER A 245 11.03 -14.34 -7.84
C SER A 245 12.26 -13.89 -8.62
N ALA A 246 12.10 -12.88 -9.48
CA ALA A 246 13.22 -12.32 -10.24
C ALA A 246 14.23 -11.63 -9.35
N VAL A 247 13.79 -10.75 -8.44
CA VAL A 247 14.72 -10.00 -7.59
C VAL A 247 15.40 -10.87 -6.53
N LEU A 248 14.72 -11.88 -5.98
CA LEU A 248 15.35 -12.89 -5.13
C LEU A 248 16.44 -13.65 -5.90
N LYS A 249 16.17 -14.03 -7.16
CA LYS A 249 17.15 -14.70 -8.00
C LYS A 249 18.36 -13.80 -8.30
N LEU A 250 18.13 -12.51 -8.56
CA LEU A 250 19.21 -11.51 -8.73
C LEU A 250 20.07 -11.35 -7.46
N ASN A 251 19.50 -11.58 -6.28
CA ASN A 251 20.23 -11.62 -5.01
C ASN A 251 20.92 -12.98 -4.74
N ASN A 252 21.03 -13.83 -5.75
CA ASN A 252 21.66 -15.15 -5.68
C ASN A 252 21.00 -16.10 -4.67
N ILE A 253 19.67 -16.02 -4.53
CA ILE A 253 18.88 -16.98 -3.76
C ILE A 253 18.39 -18.10 -4.70
N ASP A 254 18.29 -19.33 -4.22
CA ASP A 254 17.63 -20.43 -4.92
C ASP A 254 16.11 -20.28 -4.79
N VAL A 255 15.40 -20.10 -5.90
CA VAL A 255 14.00 -19.66 -5.89
C VAL A 255 13.08 -20.74 -6.46
N THR A 256 12.04 -21.07 -5.71
CA THR A 256 10.89 -21.83 -6.21
C THR A 256 9.62 -21.01 -6.10
N MET A 257 8.92 -20.80 -7.21
CA MET A 257 7.63 -20.12 -7.26
C MET A 257 6.50 -21.15 -7.33
N VAL A 258 5.49 -20.99 -6.47
CA VAL A 258 4.35 -21.91 -6.32
C VAL A 258 3.04 -21.17 -6.49
N TYR A 259 2.14 -21.68 -7.33
CA TYR A 259 0.79 -21.13 -7.48
C TYR A 259 -0.26 -22.15 -7.95
N PRO A 260 -1.54 -21.94 -7.62
CA PRO A 260 -2.62 -22.87 -7.96
C PRO A 260 -3.04 -22.82 -9.43
N GLU A 261 -2.85 -21.68 -10.10
CA GLU A 261 -3.35 -21.47 -11.46
C GLU A 261 -2.56 -22.27 -12.50
N PRO A 262 -3.17 -22.57 -13.67
CA PRO A 262 -2.51 -23.33 -14.72
C PRO A 262 -1.30 -22.61 -15.35
N TRP A 263 -1.26 -21.29 -15.23
CA TRP A 263 -0.15 -20.44 -15.68
C TRP A 263 -0.06 -19.14 -14.85
N CYS A 264 1.09 -18.46 -14.93
CA CYS A 264 1.32 -17.20 -14.21
C CYS A 264 0.52 -16.00 -14.79
N MET A 265 0.27 -14.98 -13.97
CA MET A 265 -0.55 -13.81 -14.34
C MET A 265 -1.92 -14.16 -14.95
N PRO A 266 -2.69 -15.08 -14.34
CA PRO A 266 -3.86 -15.71 -14.96
C PRO A 266 -5.03 -14.76 -15.24
N ARG A 267 -5.03 -13.56 -14.62
CA ARG A 267 -6.07 -12.53 -14.83
C ARG A 267 -5.77 -11.63 -16.04
N LEU A 268 -4.60 -11.75 -16.66
CA LEU A 268 -4.19 -10.91 -17.79
C LEU A 268 -3.56 -11.72 -18.91
N PHE A 269 -2.57 -12.57 -18.61
CA PHE A 269 -1.84 -13.33 -19.61
C PHE A 269 -2.69 -14.45 -20.20
N THR A 270 -2.54 -14.65 -21.50
CA THR A 270 -2.90 -15.90 -22.17
C THR A 270 -1.89 -16.99 -21.82
N ALA A 271 -2.22 -18.25 -22.14
CA ALA A 271 -1.30 -19.35 -21.97
C ALA A 271 0.02 -19.14 -22.74
N ASP A 272 -0.02 -18.63 -23.98
CA ASP A 272 1.18 -18.40 -24.79
C ASP A 272 2.09 -17.29 -24.23
N ILE A 273 1.50 -16.20 -23.73
CA ILE A 273 2.27 -15.14 -23.06
C ILE A 273 2.91 -15.71 -21.79
N ALA A 274 2.15 -16.47 -21.00
CA ALA A 274 2.65 -17.04 -19.76
C ALA A 274 3.72 -18.11 -19.99
N GLU A 275 3.62 -18.92 -21.05
CA GLU A 275 4.64 -19.90 -21.43
C GLU A 275 5.99 -19.22 -21.70
N PHE A 276 5.98 -18.06 -22.37
CA PHE A 276 7.19 -17.25 -22.53
C PHE A 276 7.80 -16.87 -21.18
N TYR A 277 7.02 -16.29 -20.26
CA TYR A 277 7.57 -15.87 -18.95
C TYR A 277 8.01 -17.07 -18.10
N GLU A 278 7.24 -18.15 -18.07
CA GLU A 278 7.60 -19.36 -17.33
C GLU A 278 8.89 -19.99 -17.86
N GLY A 279 9.04 -20.08 -19.19
CA GLY A 279 10.25 -20.54 -19.84
C GLY A 279 11.44 -19.60 -19.60
N TYR A 280 11.21 -18.28 -19.63
CA TYR A 280 12.25 -17.28 -19.35
C TYR A 280 12.77 -17.39 -17.92
N TYR A 281 11.86 -17.52 -16.95
CA TYR A 281 12.19 -17.65 -15.53
C TYR A 281 12.92 -18.96 -15.25
N ALA A 282 12.49 -20.07 -15.87
CA ALA A 282 13.19 -21.35 -15.80
C ALA A 282 14.62 -21.25 -16.37
N ASN A 283 14.82 -20.54 -17.49
CA ASN A 283 16.14 -20.28 -18.07
C ASN A 283 17.05 -19.44 -17.16
N LYS A 284 16.46 -18.58 -16.32
CA LYS A 284 17.20 -17.85 -15.27
C LYS A 284 17.43 -18.69 -14.01
N GLY A 285 16.95 -19.92 -13.95
CA GLY A 285 17.12 -20.85 -12.83
C GLY A 285 16.13 -20.64 -11.68
N VAL A 286 14.92 -20.16 -11.99
CA VAL A 286 13.77 -20.16 -11.05
C VAL A 286 12.96 -21.43 -11.29
N ASN A 287 12.74 -22.22 -10.24
CA ASN A 287 11.86 -23.38 -10.32
C ASN A 287 10.39 -22.94 -10.25
N ILE A 288 9.53 -23.50 -11.08
CA ILE A 288 8.11 -23.14 -11.12
C ILE A 288 7.26 -24.38 -10.86
N ILE A 289 6.35 -24.26 -9.90
CA ILE A 289 5.42 -25.29 -9.49
C ILE A 289 3.98 -24.76 -9.61
N LYS A 290 3.25 -25.30 -10.58
CA LYS A 290 1.87 -24.89 -10.91
C LYS A 290 0.84 -25.89 -10.36
N GLY A 291 -0.44 -25.49 -10.33
CA GLY A 291 -1.55 -26.41 -10.04
C GLY A 291 -1.66 -26.86 -8.59
N THR A 292 -1.00 -26.17 -7.64
CA THR A 292 -0.96 -26.58 -6.23
C THR A 292 -0.89 -25.39 -5.29
N VAL A 293 -1.11 -25.63 -4.01
CA VAL A 293 -1.08 -24.59 -2.95
C VAL A 293 -0.22 -25.06 -1.78
N ALA A 294 0.32 -24.10 -1.03
CA ALA A 294 0.87 -24.39 0.30
C ALA A 294 -0.29 -24.79 1.24
N VAL A 295 -0.12 -25.91 1.94
CA VAL A 295 -1.09 -26.42 2.94
C VAL A 295 -0.54 -26.35 4.36
N GLY A 296 0.76 -26.12 4.52
CA GLY A 296 1.36 -25.86 5.82
C GLY A 296 2.84 -25.50 5.73
N PHE A 297 3.36 -25.01 6.84
CA PHE A 297 4.77 -24.66 7.03
C PHE A 297 5.29 -25.34 8.29
N THR A 298 6.54 -25.78 8.25
CA THR A 298 7.24 -26.20 9.48
C THR A 298 8.30 -25.19 9.83
N SER A 299 8.59 -25.07 11.13
CA SER A 299 9.60 -24.15 11.64
C SER A 299 10.77 -24.89 12.29
N ASN A 300 11.93 -24.24 12.33
CA ASN A 300 13.06 -24.67 13.15
C ASN A 300 12.85 -24.31 14.63
N SER A 301 13.84 -24.61 15.48
CA SER A 301 13.78 -24.32 16.93
C SER A 301 13.64 -22.83 17.27
N ASP A 302 14.04 -21.93 16.38
CA ASP A 302 13.97 -20.49 16.56
C ASP A 302 12.63 -19.88 16.06
N GLY A 303 11.75 -20.75 15.55
CA GLY A 303 10.45 -20.38 14.99
C GLY A 303 10.52 -19.82 13.57
N GLU A 304 11.66 -19.93 12.89
CA GLU A 304 11.80 -19.55 11.48
C GLU A 304 11.30 -20.67 10.57
N VAL A 305 10.66 -20.30 9.47
CA VAL A 305 10.25 -21.27 8.44
C VAL A 305 11.45 -22.10 7.98
N LYS A 306 11.21 -23.39 7.80
CA LYS A 306 12.19 -24.37 7.34
C LYS A 306 11.70 -25.10 6.09
N GLU A 307 10.41 -25.43 6.05
CA GLU A 307 9.83 -26.19 4.94
C GLU A 307 8.42 -25.69 4.60
N VAL A 308 8.07 -25.74 3.32
CA VAL A 308 6.74 -25.47 2.77
C VAL A 308 6.15 -26.79 2.29
N LYS A 309 5.01 -27.19 2.86
CA LYS A 309 4.26 -28.39 2.45
C LYS A 309 3.23 -28.02 1.40
N LEU A 310 3.24 -28.71 0.27
CA LEU A 310 2.30 -28.50 -0.83
C LEU A 310 1.17 -29.53 -0.81
N LYS A 311 0.02 -29.16 -1.35
CA LYS A 311 -1.17 -30.03 -1.41
C LYS A 311 -0.95 -31.34 -2.18
N ASP A 312 -0.05 -31.32 -3.16
CA ASP A 312 0.31 -32.50 -3.97
C ASP A 312 1.35 -33.42 -3.30
N GLY A 313 1.74 -33.14 -2.06
CA GLY A 313 2.64 -33.96 -1.26
C GLY A 313 4.12 -33.57 -1.36
N ARG A 314 4.50 -32.62 -2.24
CA ARG A 314 5.87 -32.08 -2.24
C ARG A 314 6.15 -31.29 -0.97
N VAL A 315 7.40 -31.33 -0.53
CA VAL A 315 7.95 -30.52 0.56
C VAL A 315 9.15 -29.76 0.02
N LEU A 316 9.14 -28.44 0.20
CA LEU A 316 10.20 -27.56 -0.29
C LEU A 316 10.95 -26.98 0.91
N GLU A 317 12.26 -27.08 0.95
CA GLU A 317 13.08 -26.36 1.93
C GLU A 317 13.06 -24.85 1.63
N ALA A 318 12.93 -24.03 2.67
CA ALA A 318 12.88 -22.58 2.54
C ALA A 318 13.47 -21.90 3.78
N ASP A 319 14.39 -20.96 3.56
CA ASP A 319 14.89 -20.02 4.57
C ASP A 319 14.05 -18.73 4.59
N ILE A 320 13.43 -18.42 3.46
CA ILE A 320 12.55 -17.26 3.23
C ILE A 320 11.29 -17.77 2.50
N VAL A 321 10.12 -17.35 2.95
CA VAL A 321 8.89 -17.45 2.16
C VAL A 321 8.40 -16.04 1.88
N VAL A 322 8.04 -15.74 0.63
CA VAL A 322 7.41 -14.47 0.28
C VAL A 322 6.07 -14.70 -0.38
N VAL A 323 5.02 -14.05 0.12
CA VAL A 323 3.64 -14.30 -0.27
C VAL A 323 3.08 -13.13 -1.07
N GLY A 324 2.53 -13.44 -2.25
CA GLY A 324 1.90 -12.50 -3.18
C GLY A 324 0.59 -13.07 -3.74
N VAL A 325 -0.38 -13.37 -2.87
CA VAL A 325 -1.67 -14.01 -3.22
C VAL A 325 -2.82 -13.03 -3.42
N GLY A 326 -2.50 -11.77 -3.75
CA GLY A 326 -3.46 -10.71 -4.02
C GLY A 326 -3.70 -9.76 -2.85
N GLY A 327 -4.47 -8.71 -3.12
CA GLY A 327 -4.89 -7.71 -2.13
C GLY A 327 -6.40 -7.59 -2.01
N ARG A 328 -6.85 -6.91 -0.96
CA ARG A 328 -8.24 -6.50 -0.76
C ARG A 328 -8.28 -4.98 -0.53
N PRO A 329 -9.20 -4.24 -1.17
CA PRO A 329 -9.45 -2.84 -0.85
C PRO A 329 -9.68 -2.61 0.65
N GLN A 330 -9.07 -1.57 1.21
CA GLN A 330 -9.22 -1.19 2.61
C GLN A 330 -10.46 -0.31 2.82
N THR A 331 -11.66 -0.90 2.72
CA THR A 331 -12.95 -0.22 2.87
C THR A 331 -13.58 -0.35 4.26
N ALA A 332 -12.98 -1.14 5.15
CA ALA A 332 -13.59 -1.54 6.43
C ALA A 332 -14.08 -0.37 7.31
N LEU A 333 -13.36 0.76 7.32
CA LEU A 333 -13.75 1.96 8.08
C LEU A 333 -15.06 2.59 7.61
N PHE A 334 -15.45 2.36 6.36
CA PHE A 334 -16.55 3.05 5.68
C PHE A 334 -17.73 2.12 5.40
N LYS A 335 -17.59 0.84 5.71
CA LYS A 335 -18.61 -0.18 5.47
C LYS A 335 -19.94 0.20 6.11
N GLY A 336 -21.01 0.18 5.31
CA GLY A 336 -22.36 0.56 5.74
C GLY A 336 -22.63 2.07 5.81
N GLN A 337 -21.64 2.91 5.53
CA GLN A 337 -21.78 4.38 5.43
C GLN A 337 -21.77 4.88 3.98
N VAL A 338 -21.17 4.10 3.06
CA VAL A 338 -21.13 4.36 1.62
C VAL A 338 -21.61 3.15 0.82
N GLU A 339 -22.04 3.37 -0.41
CA GLU A 339 -22.31 2.27 -1.35
C GLU A 339 -21.01 1.55 -1.73
N GLU A 340 -21.04 0.22 -1.73
CA GLU A 340 -19.94 -0.63 -2.17
C GLU A 340 -20.40 -1.46 -3.38
N ASP A 341 -19.49 -1.65 -4.35
CA ASP A 341 -19.69 -2.52 -5.50
C ASP A 341 -18.34 -3.10 -5.94
N LYS A 342 -18.32 -4.30 -6.52
CA LYS A 342 -17.11 -5.01 -7.01
C LYS A 342 -15.95 -5.03 -6.00
N GLY A 343 -16.29 -5.08 -4.71
CA GLY A 343 -15.36 -5.11 -3.58
C GLY A 343 -14.70 -3.78 -3.22
N GLY A 344 -15.12 -2.67 -3.82
CA GLY A 344 -14.64 -1.31 -3.53
C GLY A 344 -15.79 -0.35 -3.20
N ILE A 345 -15.43 0.89 -2.87
CA ILE A 345 -16.37 2.00 -2.67
C ILE A 345 -16.84 2.48 -4.03
N LYS A 346 -18.15 2.46 -4.25
CA LYS A 346 -18.76 2.89 -5.50
C LYS A 346 -18.71 4.41 -5.62
N THR A 347 -18.30 4.90 -6.79
CA THR A 347 -18.25 6.33 -7.11
C THR A 347 -18.94 6.65 -8.43
N ASP A 348 -19.17 7.92 -8.67
CA ASP A 348 -19.44 8.44 -10.01
C ASP A 348 -18.15 8.63 -10.84
N SER A 349 -18.29 9.22 -12.04
CA SER A 349 -17.19 9.54 -12.97
C SER A 349 -16.24 10.64 -12.48
N PHE A 350 -16.51 11.21 -11.30
CA PHE A 350 -15.73 12.26 -10.64
C PHE A 350 -15.13 11.77 -9.32
N PHE A 351 -15.22 10.47 -9.05
CA PHE A 351 -14.76 9.80 -7.83
C PHE A 351 -15.51 10.20 -6.55
N LYS A 352 -16.67 10.82 -6.71
CA LYS A 352 -17.55 11.16 -5.59
C LYS A 352 -18.38 9.94 -5.22
N THR A 353 -18.50 9.66 -3.92
CA THR A 353 -19.35 8.58 -3.40
C THR A 353 -20.83 9.00 -3.39
N ASN A 354 -21.71 8.19 -2.81
CA ASN A 354 -23.11 8.58 -2.57
C ASN A 354 -23.26 9.74 -1.55
N LEU A 355 -22.19 10.13 -0.85
CA LEU A 355 -22.15 11.28 0.05
C LEU A 355 -21.52 12.50 -0.65
N SER A 356 -22.11 13.68 -0.43
CA SER A 356 -21.76 14.88 -1.21
C SER A 356 -20.30 15.33 -1.09
N ASP A 357 -19.67 15.02 0.05
CA ASP A 357 -18.38 15.57 0.46
C ASP A 357 -17.34 14.47 0.69
N VAL A 358 -17.60 13.25 0.20
CA VAL A 358 -16.70 12.11 0.34
C VAL A 358 -16.38 11.54 -1.04
N TYR A 359 -15.08 11.41 -1.32
CA TYR A 359 -14.52 10.88 -2.55
C TYR A 359 -13.69 9.62 -2.26
N ALA A 360 -13.55 8.72 -3.22
CA ALA A 360 -12.70 7.54 -3.10
C ALA A 360 -11.87 7.36 -4.38
N VAL A 361 -10.56 7.09 -4.24
CA VAL A 361 -9.62 7.06 -5.37
C VAL A 361 -8.63 5.89 -5.27
N GLY A 362 -8.03 5.50 -6.40
CA GLY A 362 -7.09 4.39 -6.47
C GLY A 362 -7.75 3.04 -6.21
N ASP A 363 -7.00 2.09 -5.63
CA ASP A 363 -7.43 0.68 -5.52
C ASP A 363 -8.82 0.45 -4.90
N VAL A 364 -9.28 1.37 -4.04
CA VAL A 364 -10.57 1.28 -3.34
C VAL A 364 -11.76 1.72 -4.17
N ALA A 365 -11.56 2.45 -5.26
CA ALA A 365 -12.64 3.05 -6.04
C ALA A 365 -13.19 2.07 -7.08
N THR A 366 -14.49 1.80 -7.00
CA THR A 366 -15.26 1.21 -8.09
C THR A 366 -15.95 2.33 -8.85
N PHE A 367 -15.50 2.59 -10.08
CA PHE A 367 -15.87 3.79 -10.84
C PHE A 367 -16.42 3.41 -12.23
N PRO A 368 -17.17 4.30 -12.89
CA PRO A 368 -17.59 4.12 -14.28
C PRO A 368 -16.38 4.21 -15.20
N LEU A 369 -15.98 3.08 -15.79
CA LEU A 369 -14.94 3.03 -16.80
C LEU A 369 -15.57 3.38 -18.16
N LYS A 370 -15.58 4.68 -18.49
CA LYS A 370 -16.28 5.28 -19.63
C LYS A 370 -16.08 4.51 -20.94
N LEU A 371 -14.85 4.11 -21.25
CA LEU A 371 -14.50 3.42 -22.50
C LEU A 371 -15.30 2.11 -22.71
N TYR A 372 -15.71 1.44 -21.64
CA TYR A 372 -16.44 0.16 -21.71
C TYR A 372 -17.87 0.24 -21.18
N GLY A 373 -18.32 1.39 -20.69
CA GLY A 373 -19.69 1.57 -20.17
C GLY A 373 -20.01 0.70 -18.95
N GLU A 374 -19.00 0.31 -18.17
CA GLU A 374 -19.13 -0.60 -17.02
C GLU A 374 -18.54 0.01 -15.75
N LEU A 375 -19.09 -0.36 -14.59
CA LEU A 375 -18.40 -0.14 -13.31
C LEU A 375 -17.23 -1.11 -13.19
N ARG A 376 -16.03 -0.60 -12.87
CA ARG A 376 -14.85 -1.43 -12.61
C ARG A 376 -14.04 -0.89 -11.45
N ARG A 377 -13.24 -1.79 -10.88
CA ARG A 377 -12.20 -1.48 -9.89
C ARG A 377 -10.89 -2.03 -10.43
N VAL A 378 -9.82 -1.24 -10.35
CA VAL A 378 -8.49 -1.63 -10.84
C VAL A 378 -7.41 -1.30 -9.81
N GLU A 379 -6.34 -2.08 -9.82
CA GLU A 379 -5.20 -1.94 -8.89
C GLU A 379 -3.96 -1.47 -9.68
N HIS A 380 -4.13 -0.40 -10.45
CA HIS A 380 -3.10 0.15 -11.33
C HIS A 380 -2.52 1.43 -10.73
N VAL A 381 -1.19 1.55 -10.76
CA VAL A 381 -0.52 2.78 -10.30
C VAL A 381 -0.93 3.98 -11.15
N ASP A 382 -1.10 3.80 -12.46
CA ASP A 382 -1.52 4.88 -13.36
C ASP A 382 -2.95 5.34 -13.09
N HIS A 383 -3.86 4.41 -12.76
CA HIS A 383 -5.20 4.74 -12.28
C HIS A 383 -5.11 5.56 -10.99
N SER A 384 -4.36 5.09 -9.98
CA SER A 384 -4.21 5.79 -8.69
C SER A 384 -3.75 7.23 -8.83
N ARG A 385 -2.83 7.50 -9.77
CA ARG A 385 -2.36 8.86 -10.10
C ARG A 385 -3.47 9.70 -10.71
N LYS A 386 -4.10 9.19 -11.78
CA LYS A 386 -5.10 9.92 -12.57
C LYS A 386 -6.43 10.11 -11.83
N SER A 387 -6.86 9.13 -11.04
CA SER A 387 -8.10 9.24 -10.24
C SER A 387 -7.97 10.28 -9.13
N ALA A 388 -6.79 10.36 -8.51
CA ALA A 388 -6.49 11.39 -7.52
C ALA A 388 -6.58 12.79 -8.13
N GLU A 389 -5.96 12.99 -9.30
CA GLU A 389 -6.05 14.27 -10.02
C GLU A 389 -7.50 14.61 -10.42
N GLN A 390 -8.27 13.63 -10.90
CA GLN A 390 -9.67 13.82 -11.27
C GLN A 390 -10.54 14.23 -10.07
N ALA A 391 -10.41 13.55 -8.93
CA ALA A 391 -11.17 13.86 -7.73
C ALA A 391 -10.91 15.30 -7.26
N VAL A 392 -9.65 15.73 -7.24
CA VAL A 392 -9.31 17.09 -6.84
C VAL A 392 -9.84 18.13 -7.83
N LYS A 393 -9.73 17.88 -9.15
CA LYS A 393 -10.36 18.75 -10.17
C LYS A 393 -11.87 18.87 -9.97
N ALA A 394 -12.55 17.75 -9.68
CA ALA A 394 -13.98 17.75 -9.42
C ALA A 394 -14.35 18.52 -8.15
N ILE A 395 -13.62 18.31 -7.04
CA ILE A 395 -13.81 19.06 -5.79
C ILE A 395 -13.69 20.56 -6.05
N LYS A 396 -12.63 20.99 -6.72
CA LYS A 396 -12.36 22.41 -6.98
C LYS A 396 -13.33 23.03 -7.97
N ALA A 397 -13.73 22.29 -9.00
CA ALA A 397 -14.75 22.74 -9.94
C ALA A 397 -16.12 22.92 -9.26
N ALA A 398 -16.51 21.99 -8.37
CA ALA A 398 -17.76 22.10 -7.62
C ALA A 398 -17.80 23.34 -6.72
N GLU A 399 -16.68 23.66 -6.05
CA GLU A 399 -16.57 24.90 -5.23
C GLU A 399 -16.69 26.17 -6.07
N ASP A 400 -16.16 26.15 -7.30
CA ASP A 400 -16.20 27.27 -8.24
C ASP A 400 -17.51 27.35 -9.04
N GLY A 401 -18.44 26.40 -8.87
CA GLY A 401 -19.64 26.28 -9.70
C GLY A 401 -19.36 25.93 -11.16
N LYS A 402 -18.26 25.23 -11.44
CA LYS A 402 -17.80 24.78 -12.76
C LYS A 402 -17.99 23.27 -12.92
N THR A 403 -17.90 22.80 -14.16
CA THR A 403 -17.91 21.37 -14.51
C THR A 403 -16.54 20.92 -15.01
N VAL A 404 -16.24 19.64 -14.85
CA VAL A 404 -15.07 18.97 -15.45
C VAL A 404 -15.55 17.80 -16.30
N GLU A 405 -14.72 17.37 -17.25
CA GLU A 405 -14.99 16.19 -18.05
C GLU A 405 -14.97 14.92 -17.18
N GLU A 406 -15.78 13.93 -17.57
CA GLU A 406 -15.80 12.62 -16.93
C GLU A 406 -14.44 11.91 -17.03
N TYR A 407 -14.15 11.05 -16.05
CA TYR A 407 -12.94 10.24 -16.06
C TYR A 407 -12.91 9.26 -17.24
N ASP A 408 -12.04 9.53 -18.22
CA ASP A 408 -11.86 8.70 -19.41
C ASP A 408 -10.54 7.91 -19.38
N TYR A 409 -10.49 6.92 -18.51
CA TYR A 409 -9.31 6.09 -18.31
C TYR A 409 -9.21 4.95 -19.31
N LEU A 410 -8.06 4.86 -19.98
CA LEU A 410 -7.62 3.66 -20.67
C LEU A 410 -6.85 2.80 -19.65
N PRO A 411 -7.32 1.58 -19.32
CA PRO A 411 -6.57 0.69 -18.45
C PRO A 411 -5.15 0.51 -18.96
N TYR A 412 -4.19 0.79 -18.09
CA TYR A 412 -2.76 0.64 -18.36
C TYR A 412 -2.11 -0.06 -17.17
N PHE A 413 -1.46 -1.18 -17.47
CA PHE A 413 -0.70 -1.95 -16.51
C PHE A 413 0.65 -2.36 -17.11
N TYR A 414 1.66 -2.54 -16.25
CA TYR A 414 3.00 -2.88 -16.67
C TYR A 414 3.72 -3.66 -15.57
N SER A 415 4.75 -4.39 -15.96
CA SER A 415 5.74 -4.91 -15.01
C SER A 415 7.12 -4.94 -15.65
N ARG A 416 8.13 -5.06 -14.79
CA ARG A 416 9.53 -5.20 -15.16
C ARG A 416 10.18 -6.18 -14.22
N ALA A 417 10.86 -7.18 -14.78
CA ALA A 417 11.58 -8.20 -14.05
C ALA A 417 12.76 -8.68 -14.89
N PHE A 418 13.92 -8.88 -14.26
CA PHE A 418 15.18 -9.04 -14.99
C PHE A 418 15.39 -7.87 -15.97
N ASP A 419 15.67 -8.20 -17.23
CA ASP A 419 15.78 -7.33 -18.40
C ASP A 419 14.48 -7.25 -19.23
N LEU A 420 13.40 -7.90 -18.78
CA LEU A 420 12.09 -7.84 -19.43
C LEU A 420 11.28 -6.62 -19.00
N SER A 421 10.50 -6.09 -19.92
CA SER A 421 9.62 -4.95 -19.68
C SER A 421 8.43 -5.00 -20.63
N TRP A 422 7.25 -5.27 -20.08
CA TRP A 422 6.02 -5.30 -20.85
C TRP A 422 5.02 -4.23 -20.43
N GLN A 423 4.15 -3.88 -21.36
CA GLN A 423 3.03 -2.98 -21.15
C GLN A 423 1.75 -3.62 -21.68
N PHE A 424 0.64 -3.35 -21.00
CA PHE A 424 -0.70 -3.73 -21.42
C PHE A 424 -1.61 -2.52 -21.40
N TYR A 425 -2.38 -2.34 -22.48
CA TYR A 425 -3.40 -1.31 -22.61
C TYR A 425 -4.73 -1.94 -23.00
N GLY A 426 -5.83 -1.43 -22.44
CA GLY A 426 -7.19 -1.80 -22.84
C GLY A 426 -7.80 -2.94 -22.03
N ASP A 427 -8.54 -3.82 -22.70
CA ASP A 427 -9.29 -4.93 -22.08
C ASP A 427 -8.85 -6.28 -22.63
N ASN A 428 -8.71 -7.28 -21.76
CA ASN A 428 -8.22 -8.60 -22.13
C ASN A 428 -9.38 -9.59 -22.38
N VAL A 429 -10.30 -9.22 -23.27
CA VAL A 429 -11.52 -9.99 -23.59
C VAL A 429 -11.59 -10.35 -25.07
N GLY A 430 -12.17 -11.51 -25.38
CA GLY A 430 -12.30 -12.01 -26.75
C GLY A 430 -11.13 -12.89 -27.20
N ASP A 431 -11.03 -13.11 -28.50
CA ASP A 431 -9.99 -13.94 -29.10
C ASP A 431 -8.64 -13.23 -29.10
N THR A 432 -7.55 -13.99 -29.02
CA THR A 432 -6.20 -13.42 -28.98
C THR A 432 -5.37 -13.79 -30.17
N VAL A 433 -4.59 -12.83 -30.66
CA VAL A 433 -3.58 -13.05 -31.70
C VAL A 433 -2.22 -12.68 -31.16
N LEU A 434 -1.26 -13.59 -31.27
CA LEU A 434 0.13 -13.38 -30.89
C LEU A 434 0.93 -12.95 -32.12
N PHE A 435 1.88 -12.04 -31.96
CA PHE A 435 2.77 -11.58 -33.03
C PHE A 435 4.19 -11.34 -32.52
N GLY A 436 5.18 -11.40 -33.41
CA GLY A 436 6.59 -11.19 -33.08
C GLY A 436 7.31 -12.44 -32.60
N ASP A 437 8.46 -12.25 -31.92
CA ASP A 437 9.32 -13.34 -31.44
C ASP A 437 9.12 -13.59 -29.94
N ASN A 438 8.31 -14.61 -29.63
CA ASN A 438 7.98 -15.04 -28.27
C ASN A 438 8.87 -16.18 -27.76
N LYS A 439 10.07 -16.39 -28.34
CA LYS A 439 10.97 -17.45 -27.86
C LYS A 439 11.73 -16.98 -26.61
N PRO A 440 11.62 -17.68 -25.46
CA PRO A 440 12.31 -17.27 -24.23
C PRO A 440 13.84 -17.41 -24.30
N THR A 441 14.36 -18.10 -25.32
CA THR A 441 15.80 -18.26 -25.57
C THR A 441 16.36 -17.22 -26.53
N SER A 442 15.52 -16.37 -27.13
CA SER A 442 15.99 -15.31 -28.03
C SER A 442 16.82 -14.28 -27.26
N ALA A 443 17.84 -13.74 -27.92
CA ALA A 443 18.73 -12.76 -27.29
C ALA A 443 18.02 -11.43 -26.95
N LYS A 444 16.97 -11.08 -27.71
CA LYS A 444 16.13 -9.89 -27.52
C LYS A 444 14.69 -10.24 -27.88
N PRO A 445 13.96 -10.97 -27.01
CA PRO A 445 12.58 -11.32 -27.28
C PRO A 445 11.76 -10.05 -27.41
N LYS A 446 10.94 -9.96 -28.46
CA LYS A 446 10.01 -8.85 -28.69
C LYS A 446 8.78 -9.41 -29.38
N PHE A 447 7.69 -9.44 -28.64
CA PHE A 447 6.42 -9.97 -29.11
C PHE A 447 5.29 -9.24 -28.41
N GLY A 448 4.10 -9.34 -28.98
CA GLY A 448 2.91 -8.77 -28.39
C GLY A 448 1.68 -9.62 -28.68
N SER A 449 0.57 -9.19 -28.11
CA SER A 449 -0.72 -9.81 -28.37
C SER A 449 -1.81 -8.75 -28.49
N TYR A 450 -2.78 -8.98 -29.36
CA TYR A 450 -4.03 -8.23 -29.39
C TYR A 450 -5.19 -9.11 -28.93
N TRP A 451 -6.13 -8.48 -28.22
CA TRP A 451 -7.42 -9.05 -27.87
C TRP A 451 -8.48 -8.47 -28.80
N ILE A 452 -9.30 -9.34 -29.39
CA ILE A 452 -10.26 -9.02 -30.43
C ILE A 452 -11.65 -9.42 -29.95
N LYS A 453 -12.54 -8.44 -29.84
CA LYS A 453 -13.95 -8.65 -29.49
C LYS A 453 -14.83 -7.87 -30.46
N ASP A 454 -15.90 -8.50 -30.93
CA ASP A 454 -16.84 -7.91 -31.89
C ASP A 454 -16.14 -7.33 -33.14
N GLY A 455 -15.11 -8.04 -33.62
CA GLY A 455 -14.32 -7.67 -34.79
C GLY A 455 -13.41 -6.45 -34.60
N LYS A 456 -13.11 -6.04 -33.36
CA LYS A 456 -12.24 -4.88 -33.05
C LYS A 456 -11.15 -5.25 -32.06
N VAL A 457 -10.00 -4.58 -32.15
CA VAL A 457 -8.95 -4.70 -31.13
C VAL A 457 -9.38 -3.94 -29.88
N VAL A 458 -9.54 -4.62 -28.74
CA VAL A 458 -9.94 -4.01 -27.46
C VAL A 458 -8.83 -3.98 -26.42
N GLY A 459 -7.79 -4.79 -26.61
CA GLY A 459 -6.62 -4.84 -25.74
C GLY A 459 -5.34 -5.10 -26.52
N ALA A 460 -4.22 -4.61 -26.01
CA ALA A 460 -2.91 -4.77 -26.60
C ALA A 460 -1.84 -4.96 -25.52
N PHE A 461 -1.01 -5.98 -25.72
CA PHE A 461 0.16 -6.31 -24.90
C PHE A 461 1.42 -6.22 -25.76
N LEU A 462 2.52 -5.73 -25.19
CA LEU A 462 3.82 -5.72 -25.84
C LEU A 462 4.94 -5.90 -24.82
N GLU A 463 5.79 -6.89 -25.07
CA GLU A 463 7.07 -7.10 -24.38
C GLU A 463 8.20 -6.42 -25.14
N SER A 464 9.09 -5.74 -24.42
CA SER A 464 10.31 -5.11 -24.93
C SER A 464 10.06 -4.07 -26.04
N GLY A 465 8.91 -3.39 -26.00
CA GLY A 465 8.58 -2.30 -26.90
C GLY A 465 9.35 -1.00 -26.63
N THR A 466 9.69 -0.24 -27.68
CA THR A 466 10.20 1.13 -27.54
C THR A 466 9.10 2.10 -27.07
N PRO A 467 9.42 3.32 -26.62
CA PRO A 467 8.40 4.31 -26.25
C PRO A 467 7.39 4.59 -27.37
N GLU A 468 7.83 4.62 -28.62
CA GLU A 468 6.99 4.84 -29.80
C GLU A 468 6.05 3.65 -30.04
N GLU A 469 6.58 2.43 -29.97
CA GLU A 469 5.79 1.20 -30.14
C GLU A 469 4.74 1.05 -29.02
N ASN A 470 5.11 1.34 -27.77
CA ASN A 470 4.19 1.35 -26.63
C ASN A 470 3.08 2.39 -26.80
N SER A 471 3.42 3.57 -27.30
CA SER A 471 2.43 4.62 -27.61
C SER A 471 1.48 4.19 -28.73
N ALA A 472 1.99 3.48 -29.74
CA ALA A 472 1.18 2.97 -30.83
C ALA A 472 0.17 1.92 -30.34
N ILE A 473 0.57 0.96 -29.50
CA ILE A 473 -0.37 -0.04 -28.96
C ILE A 473 -1.40 0.57 -27.99
N ALA A 474 -1.03 1.62 -27.25
CA ALA A 474 -1.97 2.37 -26.42
C ALA A 474 -3.03 3.06 -27.29
N LYS A 475 -2.62 3.64 -28.43
CA LYS A 475 -3.53 4.24 -29.41
C LYS A 475 -4.48 3.20 -30.02
N VAL A 476 -3.97 2.02 -30.37
CA VAL A 476 -4.81 0.89 -30.84
C VAL A 476 -5.88 0.53 -29.81
N ALA A 477 -5.49 0.31 -28.55
CA ALA A 477 -6.43 -0.04 -27.48
C ALA A 477 -7.47 1.06 -27.20
N ARG A 478 -7.12 2.33 -27.43
CA ARG A 478 -8.04 3.47 -27.30
C ARG A 478 -9.02 3.57 -28.47
N VAL A 479 -8.54 3.49 -29.70
CA VAL A 479 -9.33 3.70 -30.93
C VAL A 479 -10.23 2.52 -31.24
N GLN A 480 -9.84 1.32 -30.82
CA GLN A 480 -10.52 0.06 -31.11
C GLN A 480 -10.74 -0.19 -32.62
N PRO A 481 -9.65 -0.21 -33.42
CA PRO A 481 -9.74 -0.38 -34.86
C PRO A 481 -10.36 -1.75 -35.21
N PRO A 482 -11.14 -1.82 -36.31
CA PRO A 482 -11.68 -3.08 -36.79
C PRO A 482 -10.55 -4.01 -37.30
N VAL A 483 -10.77 -5.31 -37.18
CA VAL A 483 -9.89 -6.36 -37.69
C VAL A 483 -10.56 -7.04 -38.87
N ALA A 484 -9.98 -6.88 -40.07
CA ALA A 484 -10.49 -7.52 -41.28
C ALA A 484 -10.05 -8.99 -41.40
N ASP A 485 -8.82 -9.29 -41.00
CA ASP A 485 -8.19 -10.61 -41.13
C ASP A 485 -7.20 -10.81 -39.96
N ILE A 486 -7.40 -11.90 -39.19
CA ILE A 486 -6.58 -12.21 -38.00
C ILE A 486 -5.18 -12.69 -38.40
N ASP A 487 -5.04 -13.44 -39.48
CA ASP A 487 -3.74 -13.93 -39.97
C ASP A 487 -2.89 -12.78 -40.50
N GLN A 488 -3.53 -11.79 -41.13
CA GLN A 488 -2.86 -10.55 -41.51
C GLN A 488 -2.43 -9.75 -40.27
N LEU A 489 -3.30 -9.62 -39.27
CA LEU A 489 -2.97 -8.93 -38.02
C LEU A 489 -1.80 -9.58 -37.28
N ALA A 490 -1.73 -10.91 -37.25
CA ALA A 490 -0.61 -11.67 -36.67
C ALA A 490 0.73 -11.35 -37.36
N LYS A 491 0.72 -11.24 -38.69
CA LYS A 491 1.92 -10.93 -39.49
C LYS A 491 2.32 -9.46 -39.37
N GLU A 492 1.34 -8.56 -39.32
CA GLU A 492 1.59 -7.12 -39.26
C GLU A 492 2.02 -6.65 -37.87
N GLY A 493 1.41 -7.17 -36.80
CA GLY A 493 1.75 -6.84 -35.41
C GLY A 493 1.89 -5.33 -35.18
N LEU A 494 3.12 -4.88 -34.87
CA LEU A 494 3.41 -3.46 -34.64
C LEU A 494 3.24 -2.55 -35.87
N SER A 495 3.40 -3.10 -37.08
CA SER A 495 3.16 -2.32 -38.30
C SER A 495 1.66 -2.01 -38.48
N PHE A 496 0.75 -2.84 -37.95
CA PHE A 496 -0.66 -2.49 -37.85
C PHE A 496 -0.86 -1.31 -36.89
N ALA A 497 -0.27 -1.36 -35.70
CA ALA A 497 -0.37 -0.26 -34.73
C ALA A 497 0.15 1.08 -35.25
N SER A 498 1.20 1.06 -36.08
CA SER A 498 1.78 2.28 -36.66
C SER A 498 0.89 2.93 -37.74
N LYS A 499 -0.09 2.20 -38.29
CA LYS A 499 -1.04 2.71 -39.28
C LYS A 499 -2.29 3.36 -38.65
N ILE A 500 -2.54 3.09 -37.36
CA ILE A 500 -3.68 3.64 -36.60
C ILE A 500 -3.30 5.01 -36.09
#